data_AF-A0A7S0ZIC4-F1
#
_entry.id   AF-A0A7S0ZIC4-F1
#
_cell.length_a   1.000
_cell.length_b   1.000
_cell.length_c   1.000
_cell.angle_alpha   90.00
_cell.angle_beta   90.00
_cell.angle_gamma   90.00
#
_symmetry.space_group_name_H-M   'P 1'
#
loop_
_entity.id
_entity.type
_entity.pdbx_description
1 polymer ?
#
loop_
_entity_poly.entity_id
_entity_poly.type
_entity_poly.pdbx_seq_one_letter_code
_entity_poly.pdbx_strand_id
1 'polypeptide(L)'
;EMLKNATCDLFAERVESFVRSTLNAKKDRQRANRYRMLMSHRFERASADAGDAVGMIAAQGVGEPSTQMTLNTFHFAGMGAAHVTLGIPRLRELLMTASKKPKTPTMQLPLLMTENVQQNAKHIAQSTRRVA
;
A
#
# COMPACT_ATOMS: atom_id res chain seq x y z
N GLU A 1 -22.11 -7.62 -12.67
CA GLU A 1 -21.43 -7.10 -13.88
C GLU A 1 -20.53 -5.86 -13.67
N MET A 2 -20.53 -5.15 -12.54
CA MET A 2 -19.68 -3.94 -12.37
C MET A 2 -18.27 -4.15 -11.76
N LEU A 3 -17.94 -5.34 -11.25
CA LEU A 3 -16.65 -5.59 -10.58
C LEU A 3 -15.56 -6.17 -11.50
N LYS A 4 -15.86 -6.46 -12.77
CA LYS A 4 -14.89 -7.02 -13.73
C LYS A 4 -13.99 -5.97 -14.41
N ASN A 5 -14.20 -4.68 -14.15
CA ASN A 5 -13.69 -3.66 -15.09
C ASN A 5 -12.40 -3.00 -14.55
N ALA A 6 -12.34 -2.58 -13.29
CA ALA A 6 -11.20 -1.78 -12.80
C ALA A 6 -9.83 -2.51 -12.78
N THR A 7 -9.79 -3.77 -12.36
CA THR A 7 -8.52 -4.52 -12.24
C THR A 7 -8.01 -5.03 -13.60
N CYS A 8 -8.93 -5.45 -14.46
CA CYS A 8 -8.64 -5.85 -15.83
C CYS A 8 -8.13 -4.65 -16.66
N ASP A 9 -8.75 -3.47 -16.47
CA ASP A 9 -8.37 -2.26 -17.19
C ASP A 9 -6.96 -1.80 -16.80
N LEU A 10 -6.63 -1.79 -15.49
CA LEU A 10 -5.29 -1.42 -15.03
C LEU A 10 -4.20 -2.42 -15.49
N PHE A 11 -4.55 -3.71 -15.54
CA PHE A 11 -3.63 -4.73 -16.06
C PHE A 11 -3.35 -4.52 -17.55
N ALA A 12 -4.40 -4.29 -18.34
CA ALA A 12 -4.29 -4.01 -19.76
C ALA A 12 -3.43 -2.75 -20.01
N GLU A 13 -3.65 -1.68 -19.24
CA GLU A 13 -2.84 -0.46 -19.32
C GLU A 13 -1.36 -0.71 -19.01
N ARG A 14 -1.05 -1.52 -17.99
CA ARG A 14 0.34 -1.86 -17.65
C ARG A 14 1.01 -2.71 -18.73
N VAL A 15 0.29 -3.67 -19.31
CA VAL A 15 0.78 -4.48 -20.42
C VAL A 15 1.08 -3.60 -21.63
N GLU A 16 0.19 -2.67 -21.97
CA GLU A 16 0.40 -1.72 -23.06
C GLU A 16 1.54 -0.74 -22.77
N SER A 17 1.67 -0.26 -21.54
CA SER A 17 2.78 0.59 -21.11
C SER A 17 4.12 -0.13 -21.30
N PHE A 18 4.21 -1.40 -20.88
CA PHE A 18 5.40 -2.22 -21.06
C PHE A 18 5.73 -2.47 -22.54
N VAL A 19 4.72 -2.78 -23.34
CA VAL A 19 4.91 -2.97 -24.79
C VAL A 19 5.42 -1.67 -25.42
N ARG A 20 4.87 -0.50 -25.05
CA ARG A 20 5.32 0.80 -25.56
C ARG A 20 6.72 1.19 -25.10
N SER A 21 7.09 0.87 -23.85
CA SER A 21 8.41 1.22 -23.30
C SER A 21 9.54 0.33 -23.81
N THR A 22 9.25 -0.95 -24.06
CA THR A 22 10.29 -1.96 -24.32
C THR A 22 10.30 -2.44 -25.78
N LEU A 23 9.14 -2.43 -26.46
CA LEU A 23 9.00 -2.98 -27.81
C LEU A 23 8.58 -1.89 -28.81
N ASN A 24 9.37 -1.70 -29.85
CA ASN A 24 8.95 -0.86 -30.98
C ASN A 24 7.81 -1.57 -31.73
N ALA A 25 6.57 -1.15 -31.47
CA ALA A 25 5.34 -1.79 -31.98
C ALA A 25 5.30 -1.97 -33.52
N LYS A 26 6.06 -1.16 -34.28
CA LYS A 26 6.17 -1.26 -35.75
C LYS A 26 7.16 -2.33 -36.23
N LYS A 27 8.26 -2.59 -35.51
CA LYS A 27 9.34 -3.51 -35.94
C LYS A 27 9.18 -4.91 -35.32
N ASP A 28 8.63 -4.99 -34.11
CA ASP A 28 8.49 -6.22 -33.32
C ASP A 28 7.02 -6.61 -33.06
N ARG A 29 6.13 -6.38 -34.04
CA ARG A 29 4.68 -6.62 -33.90
C ARG A 29 4.35 -8.05 -33.44
N GLN A 30 5.09 -9.04 -33.92
CA GLN A 30 4.89 -10.44 -33.51
C GLN A 30 5.28 -10.70 -32.05
N ARG A 31 6.39 -10.11 -31.58
CA ARG A 31 6.81 -10.26 -30.17
C ARG A 31 5.83 -9.57 -29.24
N ALA A 32 5.34 -8.40 -29.62
CA ALA A 32 4.31 -7.68 -28.87
C ALA A 32 3.00 -8.49 -28.77
N ASN A 33 2.55 -9.11 -29.86
CA ASN A 33 1.35 -9.95 -29.85
C ASN A 33 1.53 -11.21 -28.99
N ARG A 34 2.69 -11.88 -29.08
CA ARG A 34 3.01 -13.04 -28.22
C ARG A 34 3.06 -12.66 -26.74
N TYR A 35 3.66 -11.50 -26.43
CA TYR A 35 3.71 -11.00 -25.06
C TYR A 35 2.31 -10.74 -24.51
N ARG A 36 1.45 -10.05 -25.26
CA ARG A 36 0.04 -9.84 -24.86
C ARG A 36 -0.68 -11.16 -24.60
N MET A 37 -0.59 -12.10 -25.52
CA MET A 37 -1.23 -13.42 -25.37
C MET A 37 -0.73 -14.17 -24.14
N LEU A 38 0.58 -14.16 -23.89
CA LEU A 38 1.18 -14.78 -22.69
C LEU A 38 0.69 -14.10 -21.41
N MET A 39 0.61 -12.76 -21.40
CA MET A 39 0.14 -11.99 -20.26
C MET A 39 -1.35 -12.26 -19.96
N SER A 40 -2.20 -12.33 -20.99
CA SER A 40 -3.61 -12.72 -20.83
C SER A 40 -3.75 -14.11 -20.22
N HIS A 41 -3.01 -15.09 -20.75
CA HIS A 41 -3.04 -16.46 -20.22
C HIS A 41 -2.47 -16.57 -18.79
N ARG A 42 -1.43 -15.78 -18.46
CA ARG A 42 -0.91 -15.68 -17.09
C ARG A 42 -1.94 -15.07 -16.14
N PHE A 43 -2.67 -14.06 -16.58
CA PHE A 43 -3.70 -13.39 -15.78
C PHE A 43 -4.85 -14.34 -15.46
N GLU A 44 -5.36 -15.05 -16.47
CA GLU A 44 -6.41 -16.06 -16.29
C GLU A 44 -6.00 -17.14 -15.28
N ARG A 45 -4.75 -17.62 -15.37
CA ARG A 45 -4.21 -18.63 -14.45
C ARG A 45 -3.85 -18.11 -13.05
N ALA A 46 -3.74 -16.79 -12.87
CA ALA A 46 -3.41 -16.18 -11.59
C ALA A 46 -4.68 -15.83 -10.78
N SER A 47 -5.87 -16.09 -11.33
CA SER A 47 -7.12 -15.92 -10.59
C SER A 47 -7.21 -16.95 -9.46
N ALA A 48 -7.83 -16.56 -8.35
CA ALA A 48 -8.11 -17.47 -7.25
C ALA A 48 -9.27 -18.40 -7.62
N ASP A 49 -9.21 -19.64 -7.14
CA ASP A 49 -10.25 -20.62 -7.42
C ASP A 49 -11.52 -20.34 -6.59
N ALA A 50 -12.68 -20.60 -7.19
CA ALA A 50 -13.94 -20.44 -6.50
C ALA A 50 -14.08 -21.48 -5.37
N GLY A 51 -14.31 -21.01 -4.15
CA GLY A 51 -14.42 -21.87 -2.97
C GLY A 51 -13.16 -21.91 -2.11
N ASP A 52 -12.07 -21.23 -2.51
CA ASP A 52 -10.88 -21.09 -1.68
C ASP A 52 -11.21 -20.42 -0.34
N ALA A 53 -10.65 -20.97 0.74
CA ALA A 53 -10.80 -20.47 2.10
C ALA A 53 -9.93 -19.22 2.36
N VAL A 54 -10.09 -18.18 1.53
CA VAL A 54 -9.28 -16.95 1.53
C VAL A 54 -9.28 -16.24 2.88
N GLY A 55 -10.37 -16.32 3.65
CA GLY A 55 -10.46 -15.75 4.99
C GLY A 55 -9.51 -16.40 5.99
N MET A 56 -9.39 -17.74 5.95
CA MET A 56 -8.47 -18.48 6.82
C MET A 56 -7.01 -18.22 6.44
N ILE A 57 -6.71 -18.23 5.14
CA ILE A 57 -5.37 -17.95 4.61
C ILE A 57 -4.95 -16.52 4.98
N ALA A 58 -5.86 -15.54 4.83
CA ALA A 58 -5.59 -14.16 5.21
C ALA A 58 -5.37 -14.01 6.73
N ALA A 59 -6.19 -14.67 7.55
CA ALA A 59 -6.05 -14.63 9.00
C ALA A 59 -4.70 -15.19 9.46
N GLN A 60 -4.28 -16.34 8.91
CA GLN A 60 -2.98 -16.93 9.23
C GLN A 60 -1.82 -16.06 8.72
N GLY A 61 -1.92 -15.57 7.49
CA GLY A 61 -0.88 -14.74 6.85
C GLY A 61 -0.62 -13.42 7.60
N VAL A 62 -1.60 -12.89 8.32
CA VAL A 62 -1.40 -11.73 9.21
C VAL A 62 -1.00 -12.16 10.63
N GLY A 63 -1.62 -13.22 11.15
CA GLY A 63 -1.44 -13.66 12.53
C GLY A 63 -0.06 -14.21 12.85
N GLU A 64 0.48 -15.09 12.00
CA GLU A 64 1.79 -15.73 12.20
C GLU A 64 2.94 -14.70 12.28
N PRO A 65 3.14 -13.80 11.29
CA PRO A 65 4.22 -12.81 11.38
C PRO A 65 4.03 -11.84 12.56
N SER A 66 2.80 -11.55 12.96
CA SER A 66 2.52 -10.69 14.12
C SER A 66 3.13 -11.24 15.40
N THR A 67 3.13 -12.57 15.59
CA THR A 67 3.77 -13.19 16.77
C THR A 67 5.29 -13.04 16.74
N GLN A 68 5.91 -13.11 15.56
CA GLN A 68 7.36 -12.92 15.38
C GLN A 68 7.81 -11.48 15.65
N MET A 69 6.92 -10.50 15.53
CA MET A 69 7.23 -9.09 15.80
C MET A 69 7.34 -8.75 17.29
N THR A 70 7.01 -9.68 18.21
CA THR A 70 6.91 -9.40 19.64
C THR A 70 8.23 -8.94 20.28
N LEU A 71 9.38 -9.44 19.79
CA LEU A 71 10.70 -9.16 20.38
C LEU A 71 11.56 -8.16 19.58
N ASN A 72 11.24 -7.89 18.31
CA ASN A 72 12.10 -7.09 17.42
C ASN A 72 11.85 -5.57 17.43
N THR A 73 10.85 -5.06 18.18
CA THR A 73 10.44 -3.64 18.11
C THR A 73 10.98 -2.75 19.23
N PHE A 74 11.69 -3.28 20.24
CA PHE A 74 12.13 -2.49 21.39
C PHE A 74 13.54 -1.90 21.28
N HIS A 75 14.37 -2.33 20.31
CA HIS A 75 15.76 -1.86 20.17
C HIS A 75 15.97 -0.69 19.20
N PHE A 76 14.96 -0.26 18.44
CA PHE A 76 15.04 0.95 17.59
C PHE A 76 14.80 2.27 18.35
N ALA A 77 14.83 2.25 19.70
CA ALA A 77 14.59 3.39 20.59
C ALA A 77 15.69 4.49 20.58
N GLY A 78 16.58 4.52 19.56
CA GLY A 78 17.73 5.42 19.50
C GLY A 78 17.60 6.65 18.59
N MET A 79 16.54 6.76 17.78
CA MET A 79 16.32 7.93 16.91
C MET A 79 14.89 8.43 17.03
N GLY A 80 14.64 9.43 17.90
CA GLY A 80 13.62 10.50 17.83
C GLY A 80 12.14 10.24 17.48
N ALA A 81 11.77 9.07 16.95
CA ALA A 81 10.42 8.66 16.57
C ALA A 81 9.76 7.83 17.68
N ALA A 82 10.15 8.09 18.93
CA ALA A 82 9.50 7.54 20.10
C ALA A 82 8.03 8.02 20.12
N HIS A 83 7.11 7.09 20.38
CA HIS A 83 5.67 7.32 20.63
C HIS A 83 4.71 7.29 19.42
N VAL A 84 4.98 6.46 18.42
CA VAL A 84 3.87 5.84 17.69
C VAL A 84 3.70 4.43 18.27
N THR A 85 2.50 4.00 18.60
CA THR A 85 2.23 2.59 18.89
C THR A 85 2.72 1.78 17.68
N LEU A 86 3.89 1.15 17.78
CA LEU A 86 4.48 0.36 16.69
C LEU A 86 4.34 -1.12 17.04
N GLY A 87 4.13 -1.96 16.02
CA GLY A 87 4.01 -3.42 16.16
C GLY A 87 2.63 -3.91 16.60
N ILE A 88 2.62 -4.97 17.42
CA ILE A 88 1.42 -5.70 17.86
C ILE A 88 0.39 -4.82 18.59
N PRO A 89 0.77 -3.88 19.49
CA PRO A 89 -0.19 -3.03 20.18
C PRO A 89 -1.05 -2.20 19.23
N ARG A 90 -0.49 -1.75 18.10
CA ARG A 90 -1.23 -0.99 17.08
C ARG A 90 -2.10 -1.88 16.23
N LEU A 91 -1.62 -3.07 15.88
CA LEU A 91 -2.43 -4.06 15.18
C LEU A 91 -3.68 -4.43 16.00
N ARG A 92 -3.53 -4.70 17.30
CA ARG A 92 -4.65 -4.93 18.23
C ARG A 92 -5.62 -3.75 18.27
N GLU A 93 -5.08 -2.53 18.39
CA GLU A 93 -5.88 -1.32 18.48
C GLU A 93 -6.78 -1.11 17.24
N LEU A 94 -6.22 -1.35 16.05
CA LEU A 94 -6.90 -1.19 14.76
C LEU A 94 -7.86 -2.34 14.46
N LEU A 95 -7.44 -3.59 14.65
CA LEU A 95 -8.19 -4.77 14.18
C LEU A 95 -9.06 -5.42 15.26
N MET A 96 -8.57 -5.52 16.51
CA MET A 96 -9.27 -6.26 17.56
C MET A 96 -10.22 -5.40 18.36
N THR A 97 -9.76 -4.19 18.75
CA THR A 97 -10.56 -3.30 19.60
C THR A 97 -11.28 -2.20 18.84
N ALA A 98 -10.85 -1.93 17.59
CA ALA A 98 -11.36 -0.83 16.77
C ALA A 98 -11.54 0.48 17.58
N SER A 99 -10.49 0.90 18.28
CA SER A 99 -10.60 1.94 19.30
C SER A 99 -11.04 3.28 18.69
N LYS A 100 -12.13 3.86 19.23
CA LYS A 100 -12.61 5.20 18.84
C LYS A 100 -11.60 6.31 19.17
N LYS A 101 -10.71 6.08 20.14
CA LYS A 101 -9.66 7.03 20.55
C LYS A 101 -8.32 6.30 20.52
N PRO A 102 -7.55 6.39 19.43
CA PRO A 102 -6.25 5.75 19.37
C PRO A 102 -5.29 6.39 20.39
N LYS A 103 -4.39 5.59 20.97
CA LYS A 103 -3.45 6.04 22.00
C LYS A 103 -2.49 7.11 21.50
N THR A 104 -2.03 6.99 20.26
CA THR A 104 -1.10 7.93 19.63
C THR A 104 -1.66 8.38 18.27
N PRO A 105 -2.62 9.32 18.22
CA PRO A 105 -3.15 9.83 16.97
C PRO A 105 -2.10 10.67 16.24
N THR A 106 -1.91 10.41 14.94
CA THR A 106 -1.01 11.17 14.07
C THR A 106 -1.76 11.60 12.81
N MET A 107 -1.35 12.72 12.21
CA MET A 107 -1.94 13.26 10.98
C MET A 107 -0.83 13.71 10.03
N GLN A 108 -0.97 13.39 8.75
CA GLN A 108 -0.11 13.90 7.68
C GLN A 108 -0.86 15.00 6.93
N LEU A 109 -0.24 16.17 6.83
CA LEU A 109 -0.81 17.36 6.18
C LEU A 109 -0.05 17.64 4.87
N PRO A 110 -0.55 17.19 3.70
CA PRO A 110 0.06 17.54 2.43
C PRO A 110 -0.17 19.03 2.15
N LEU A 111 0.89 19.73 1.75
CA LEU A 111 0.82 21.16 1.41
C LEU A 111 0.78 21.35 -0.10
N LEU A 112 0.00 22.34 -0.54
CA LEU A 112 -0.01 22.77 -1.94
C LEU A 112 1.33 23.41 -2.29
N MET A 113 1.83 23.13 -3.50
CA MET A 113 3.09 23.68 -3.98
C MET A 113 2.89 25.14 -4.43
N THR A 114 3.46 26.08 -3.70
CA THR A 114 3.40 27.53 -3.93
C THR A 114 4.81 28.11 -3.75
N GLU A 115 5.08 29.33 -4.22
CA GLU A 115 6.42 29.93 -4.23
C GLU A 115 7.11 30.03 -2.84
N ASN A 116 6.40 29.80 -1.73
CA ASN A 116 6.94 29.82 -0.37
C ASN A 116 6.48 28.65 0.54
N VAL A 117 6.43 27.41 0.04
CA VAL A 117 5.97 26.24 0.81
C VAL A 117 6.67 26.09 2.17
N GLN A 118 8.00 26.26 2.22
CA GLN A 118 8.77 26.03 3.45
C GLN A 118 8.46 27.02 4.56
N GLN A 119 8.24 28.29 4.21
CA GLN A 119 7.88 29.33 5.19
C GLN A 119 6.45 29.11 5.69
N ASN A 120 5.52 28.83 4.78
CA ASN A 120 4.13 28.51 5.12
C ASN A 120 4.04 27.25 6.00
N ALA A 121 4.83 26.22 5.70
CA ALA A 121 4.90 25.00 6.50
C ALA A 121 5.33 25.29 7.95
N LYS A 122 6.39 26.11 8.13
CA LYS A 122 6.86 26.51 9.45
C LYS A 122 5.82 27.32 10.21
N HIS A 123 5.16 28.26 9.54
CA HIS A 123 4.09 29.07 10.11
C HIS A 123 2.90 28.21 10.57
N ILE A 124 2.43 27.29 9.71
CA ILE A 124 1.35 26.35 10.04
C ILE A 124 1.76 25.48 11.23
N ALA A 125 2.97 24.92 11.22
CA ALA A 125 3.47 24.07 12.30
C ALA A 125 3.54 24.82 13.65
N GLN A 126 3.94 26.09 13.63
CA GLN A 126 3.95 26.94 14.83
C GLN A 126 2.53 27.27 15.31
N SER A 127 1.61 27.60 14.41
CA SER A 127 0.22 27.96 14.74
C SER A 127 -0.61 26.79 15.27
N THR A 128 -0.33 25.57 14.82
CA THR A 128 -1.06 24.34 15.22
C THR A 128 -0.42 23.62 16.40
N ARG A 129 0.79 24.00 16.79
CA ARG A 129 1.42 23.50 18.02
C ARG A 129 0.63 24.05 19.20
N ARG A 130 0.03 23.16 20.01
CA ARG A 130 -0.51 23.56 21.32
C ARG A 130 0.63 24.18 22.13
N VAL A 131 0.48 25.47 22.45
CA VAL A 131 1.28 26.13 23.48
C VAL A 131 0.66 25.68 24.81
N ALA A 132 1.42 24.91 25.58
CA ALA A 132 1.09 24.55 26.95
C ALA A 132 1.69 25.59 27.90
#